data_AF-X0X9W4-F1
#
_entry.id   AF-X0X9W4-F1
#
_cell.length_a   1.000
_cell.length_b   1.000
_cell.length_c   1.000
_cell.angle_alpha   90.00
_cell.angle_beta   90.00
_cell.angle_gamma   90.00
#
_symmetry.space_group_name_H-M   'P 1'
#
loop_
_entity.id
_entity.type
_entity.pdbx_description
1 polymer ?
#
loop_
_entity_poly.entity_id
_entity_poly.type
_entity_poly.pdbx_seq_one_letter_code
_entity_poly.pdbx_strand_id
1 'polypeptide(L)'
;PFSHPEWMVQAGERCGDAPFVMPTEGFIGYLWDDSFRIGHHHQGIDIFSGNPGDVTPVVAAYSGYLTRMSDWKSSLIIRIPNDPINPGRQIWTYYTHMASPEGESFIVSDFPPGTQEVYVESGTLLGYQGNYSGTPGNPVGVHLHFSIVKDDGQGRFKNELEIGNTLDPTPYFGLPLNAGHNTGEVPSCED
;
A
#
# COMPACT_ATOMS: atom_id res chain seq x y z
N PRO A 1 14.96 -3.97 -9.96
CA PRO A 1 13.78 -4.00 -10.87
C PRO A 1 14.19 -4.21 -12.34
N PHE A 2 14.93 -3.28 -12.96
CA PHE A 2 15.24 -3.36 -14.39
C PHE A 2 16.07 -4.56 -14.86
N SER A 3 16.79 -5.23 -13.95
CA SER A 3 17.57 -6.44 -14.28
C SER A 3 16.73 -7.73 -14.27
N HIS A 4 15.55 -7.70 -13.65
CA HIS A 4 14.63 -8.84 -13.50
C HIS A 4 13.17 -8.37 -13.69
N PRO A 5 12.81 -7.87 -14.88
CA PRO A 5 11.45 -7.39 -15.15
C PRO A 5 10.38 -8.47 -14.98
N GLU A 6 10.74 -9.75 -15.15
CA GLU A 6 9.88 -10.91 -14.94
C GLU A 6 9.40 -11.09 -13.49
N TRP A 7 10.03 -10.41 -12.53
CA TRP A 7 9.64 -10.43 -11.12
C TRP A 7 8.79 -9.23 -10.70
N MET A 8 8.44 -8.35 -11.65
CA MET A 8 7.66 -7.16 -11.36
C MET A 8 6.17 -7.44 -11.51
N VAL A 9 5.41 -7.09 -10.47
CA VAL A 9 3.96 -6.94 -10.60
C VAL A 9 3.63 -5.67 -11.38
N GLN A 10 2.45 -5.62 -11.99
CA GLN A 10 1.94 -4.47 -12.74
C GLN A 10 0.81 -3.75 -11.99
N ALA A 11 0.72 -2.42 -12.12
CA ALA A 11 -0.37 -1.67 -11.53
C ALA A 11 -1.73 -2.10 -12.11
N GLY A 12 -2.71 -2.39 -11.26
CA GLY A 12 -4.04 -2.85 -11.67
C GLY A 12 -4.11 -4.35 -12.02
N GLU A 13 -2.99 -5.07 -11.97
CA GLU A 13 -2.95 -6.51 -12.18
C GLU A 13 -3.64 -7.26 -11.03
N ARG A 14 -4.32 -8.36 -11.36
CA ARG A 14 -4.94 -9.25 -10.38
C ARG A 14 -4.29 -10.63 -10.50
N CYS A 15 -3.62 -11.10 -9.45
CA CYS A 15 -3.08 -12.46 -9.44
C CYS A 15 -4.21 -13.46 -9.14
N GLY A 16 -4.51 -14.36 -10.08
CA GLY A 16 -5.59 -15.35 -9.94
C GLY A 16 -6.95 -14.74 -9.60
N ASP A 17 -7.68 -15.35 -8.66
CA ASP A 17 -8.99 -14.89 -8.20
C ASP A 17 -8.91 -13.95 -6.98
N ALA A 18 -7.73 -13.42 -6.65
CA ALA A 18 -7.54 -12.56 -5.49
C ALA A 18 -8.43 -11.31 -5.57
N PRO A 19 -8.98 -10.81 -4.44
CA PRO A 19 -9.92 -9.69 -4.49
C PRO A 19 -9.26 -8.35 -4.85
N PHE A 20 -8.00 -8.12 -4.46
CA PHE A 20 -7.32 -6.85 -4.71
C PHE A 20 -6.56 -6.89 -6.03
N VAL A 21 -6.45 -5.72 -6.65
CA VAL A 21 -5.48 -5.48 -7.72
C VAL A 21 -4.21 -4.89 -7.13
N MET A 22 -3.07 -5.15 -7.75
CA MET A 22 -1.79 -4.59 -7.33
C MET A 22 -1.83 -3.05 -7.42
N PRO A 23 -1.49 -2.33 -6.33
CA PRO A 23 -1.69 -0.89 -6.26
C PRO A 23 -0.64 -0.10 -7.05
N THR A 24 0.42 -0.72 -7.54
CA THR A 24 1.48 -0.09 -8.33
C THR A 24 2.27 -1.17 -9.04
N GLU A 25 3.02 -0.80 -10.08
CA GLU A 25 4.05 -1.67 -10.65
C GLU A 25 5.32 -1.65 -9.78
N GLY A 26 6.06 -2.76 -9.79
CA GLY A 26 7.34 -2.86 -9.10
C GLY A 26 7.69 -4.24 -8.56
N PHE A 27 8.86 -4.33 -7.96
CA PHE A 27 9.32 -5.50 -7.22
C PHE A 27 8.81 -5.42 -5.78
N ILE A 28 8.15 -6.46 -5.29
CA ILE A 28 7.75 -6.56 -3.88
C ILE A 28 9.00 -6.93 -3.07
N GLY A 29 9.58 -5.93 -2.40
CA GLY A 29 10.90 -6.05 -1.75
C GLY A 29 10.85 -6.38 -0.27
N TYR A 30 9.82 -5.91 0.43
CA TYR A 30 9.60 -6.21 1.85
C TYR A 30 8.17 -6.71 2.05
N LEU A 31 8.04 -7.73 2.88
CA LEU A 31 6.81 -8.47 3.16
C LEU A 31 6.22 -8.07 4.50
N TRP A 32 4.97 -8.46 4.73
CA TRP A 32 4.35 -8.30 6.04
C TRP A 32 5.05 -9.23 7.04
N ASP A 33 5.28 -8.74 8.25
CA ASP A 33 6.02 -9.40 9.35
C ASP A 33 7.52 -9.59 9.12
N ASP A 34 8.11 -8.99 8.06
CA ASP A 34 9.57 -8.96 7.92
C ASP A 34 10.22 -8.24 9.11
N SER A 35 11.29 -8.81 9.66
CA SER A 35 12.00 -8.23 10.81
C SER A 35 13.47 -7.98 10.52
N PHE A 36 13.82 -6.69 10.37
CA PHE A 36 15.20 -6.24 10.14
C PHE A 36 15.92 -5.82 11.43
N ARG A 37 15.16 -5.68 12.54
CA ARG A 37 15.65 -5.34 13.88
C ARG A 37 14.77 -6.03 14.90
N ILE A 38 15.37 -6.54 15.97
CA ILE A 38 14.65 -7.25 17.04
C ILE A 38 13.49 -6.37 17.55
N GLY A 39 12.28 -6.92 17.51
CA GLY A 39 11.06 -6.25 17.98
C GLY A 39 10.41 -5.29 16.98
N HIS A 40 10.98 -5.13 15.78
CA HIS A 40 10.38 -4.36 14.69
C HIS A 40 9.99 -5.30 13.57
N HIS A 41 8.70 -5.29 13.24
CA HIS A 41 8.10 -6.12 12.23
C HIS A 41 7.41 -5.23 11.21
N HIS A 42 7.61 -5.49 9.92
CA HIS A 42 7.07 -4.69 8.84
C HIS A 42 5.56 -4.88 8.74
N GLN A 43 4.81 -3.78 8.68
CA GLN A 43 3.35 -3.76 8.85
C GLN A 43 2.57 -3.81 7.52
N GLY A 44 3.25 -4.08 6.41
CA GLY A 44 2.67 -4.03 5.07
C GLY A 44 3.59 -4.68 4.05
N ILE A 45 3.49 -4.23 2.80
CA ILE A 45 4.41 -4.58 1.73
C ILE A 45 5.01 -3.31 1.13
N ASP A 46 6.28 -3.41 0.73
CA ASP A 46 6.96 -2.34 0.02
C ASP A 46 7.22 -2.74 -1.44
N ILE A 47 6.74 -1.92 -2.36
CA ILE A 47 6.80 -2.18 -3.80
C ILE A 47 7.70 -1.14 -4.47
N PHE A 48 8.80 -1.61 -5.06
CA PHE A 48 9.88 -0.79 -5.61
C PHE A 48 9.87 -0.83 -7.14
N SER A 49 9.44 0.27 -7.77
CA SER A 49 9.47 0.38 -9.24
C SER A 49 10.89 0.52 -9.80
N GLY A 50 11.79 1.16 -9.04
CA GLY A 50 13.13 1.53 -9.51
C GLY A 50 13.17 2.83 -10.32
N ASN A 51 12.03 3.42 -10.61
CA ASN A 51 11.94 4.75 -11.21
C ASN A 51 12.21 5.85 -10.16
N PRO A 52 12.54 7.08 -10.62
CA PRO A 52 12.46 8.26 -9.76
C PRO A 52 11.05 8.47 -9.19
N GLY A 53 10.95 9.29 -8.14
CA GLY A 53 9.65 9.70 -7.60
C GLY A 53 8.84 10.53 -8.60
N ASP A 54 7.52 10.57 -8.41
CA ASP A 54 6.54 11.25 -9.29
C ASP A 54 6.39 10.64 -10.69
N VAL A 55 6.84 9.40 -10.88
CA VAL A 55 6.78 8.70 -12.18
C VAL A 55 5.81 7.51 -12.12
N THR A 56 6.01 6.62 -11.15
CA THR A 56 5.27 5.35 -11.10
C THR A 56 3.88 5.51 -10.50
N PRO A 57 2.78 5.21 -11.22
CA PRO A 57 1.42 5.38 -10.72
C PRO A 57 1.09 4.47 -9.53
N VAL A 58 0.33 5.03 -8.59
CA VAL A 58 -0.31 4.30 -7.49
C VAL A 58 -1.82 4.37 -7.67
N VAL A 59 -2.49 3.22 -7.64
CA VAL A 59 -3.93 3.05 -7.85
C VAL A 59 -4.60 2.39 -6.65
N ALA A 60 -5.92 2.56 -6.52
CA ALA A 60 -6.71 1.90 -5.48
C ALA A 60 -6.72 0.38 -5.67
N ALA A 61 -6.19 -0.36 -4.69
CA ALA A 61 -6.15 -1.82 -4.72
C ALA A 61 -7.56 -2.44 -4.72
N TYR A 62 -8.54 -1.75 -4.16
CA TYR A 62 -9.93 -2.19 -4.08
C TYR A 62 -10.88 -0.98 -3.99
N SER A 63 -12.13 -1.16 -4.43
CA SER A 63 -13.13 -0.09 -4.36
C SER A 63 -13.50 0.22 -2.90
N GLY A 64 -13.68 1.50 -2.58
CA GLY A 64 -13.97 1.92 -1.22
C GLY A 64 -14.13 3.43 -1.08
N TYR A 65 -14.02 3.93 0.14
CA TYR A 65 -14.22 5.34 0.48
C TYR A 65 -12.89 5.96 0.91
N LEU A 66 -12.31 6.78 0.04
CA LEU A 66 -11.03 7.45 0.21
C LEU A 66 -11.14 8.62 1.19
N THR A 67 -10.17 8.67 2.10
CA THR A 67 -9.91 9.77 3.00
C THR A 67 -8.43 10.16 2.95
N ARG A 68 -8.17 11.46 2.92
CA ARG A 68 -6.84 12.05 3.08
C ARG A 68 -6.90 13.08 4.19
N MET A 69 -6.22 12.83 5.30
CA MET A 69 -6.21 13.77 6.43
C MET A 69 -5.59 15.10 6.02
N SER A 70 -6.03 16.19 6.66
CA SER A 70 -5.60 17.55 6.30
C SER A 70 -4.08 17.78 6.48
N ASP A 71 -3.44 17.04 7.36
CA ASP A 71 -2.00 17.10 7.67
C ASP A 71 -1.17 16.03 6.94
N TRP A 72 -1.80 15.13 6.18
CA TRP A 72 -1.11 14.08 5.44
C TRP A 72 -0.52 14.58 4.12
N LYS A 73 0.82 14.59 4.07
CA LYS A 73 1.58 14.98 2.88
C LYS A 73 1.67 13.85 1.84
N SER A 74 1.97 12.64 2.31
CA SER A 74 2.39 11.51 1.47
C SER A 74 1.44 10.33 1.54
N SER A 75 0.33 10.45 2.28
CA SER A 75 -0.51 9.32 2.62
C SER A 75 -1.99 9.58 2.36
N LEU A 76 -2.72 8.50 2.12
CA LEU A 76 -4.18 8.43 2.07
C LEU A 76 -4.63 7.04 2.55
N ILE A 77 -5.91 6.92 2.86
CA ILE A 77 -6.50 5.67 3.34
C ILE A 77 -7.86 5.45 2.72
N ILE A 78 -8.20 4.22 2.37
CA ILE A 78 -9.47 3.85 1.74
C ILE A 78 -10.20 2.87 2.64
N ARG A 79 -11.40 3.25 3.10
CA ARG A 79 -12.30 2.41 3.89
C ARG A 79 -12.99 1.38 3.00
N ILE A 80 -12.95 0.12 3.41
CA ILE A 80 -13.67 -0.98 2.79
C ILE A 80 -14.67 -1.50 3.83
N PRO A 81 -15.98 -1.15 3.71
CA PRO A 81 -16.96 -1.48 4.73
C PRO A 81 -17.18 -2.98 4.94
N ASN A 82 -16.96 -3.76 3.87
CA ASN A 82 -17.15 -5.19 3.86
C ASN A 82 -15.92 -5.86 3.25
N ASP A 83 -15.07 -6.38 4.13
CA ASP A 83 -13.86 -7.09 3.79
C ASP A 83 -14.16 -8.30 2.88
N PRO A 84 -13.54 -8.40 1.70
CA PRO A 84 -13.82 -9.46 0.74
C PRO A 84 -13.37 -10.85 1.21
N ILE A 85 -12.46 -10.94 2.18
CA ILE A 85 -11.98 -12.20 2.76
C ILE A 85 -12.80 -12.59 4.00
N ASN A 86 -13.26 -11.62 4.79
CA ASN A 86 -14.06 -11.86 5.99
C ASN A 86 -15.30 -10.96 6.04
N PRO A 87 -16.39 -11.35 5.37
CA PRO A 87 -17.57 -10.49 5.26
C PRO A 87 -18.15 -10.07 6.62
N GLY A 88 -18.61 -8.82 6.71
CA GLY A 88 -19.12 -8.21 7.94
C GLY A 88 -18.04 -7.53 8.79
N ARG A 89 -16.77 -7.60 8.39
CA ARG A 89 -15.66 -6.81 8.95
C ARG A 89 -15.38 -5.59 8.08
N GLN A 90 -15.15 -4.43 8.69
CA GLN A 90 -14.56 -3.27 8.02
C GLN A 90 -13.03 -3.34 8.09
N ILE A 91 -12.37 -2.97 7.00
CA ILE A 91 -10.91 -2.82 6.91
C ILE A 91 -10.58 -1.51 6.19
N TRP A 92 -9.31 -1.15 6.22
CA TRP A 92 -8.78 0.04 5.58
C TRP A 92 -7.54 -0.31 4.76
N THR A 93 -7.38 0.25 3.57
CA THR A 93 -6.11 0.15 2.82
C THR A 93 -5.38 1.47 2.91
N TYR A 94 -4.11 1.42 3.32
CA TYR A 94 -3.27 2.59 3.56
C TYR A 94 -2.12 2.63 2.56
N TYR A 95 -1.85 3.82 2.03
CA TYR A 95 -0.86 4.07 0.98
C TYR A 95 -0.01 5.23 1.47
N THR A 96 1.32 5.10 1.46
CA THR A 96 2.23 6.16 1.93
C THR A 96 3.50 6.29 1.09
N HIS A 97 4.36 7.22 1.49
CA HIS A 97 5.59 7.67 0.82
C HIS A 97 5.36 8.39 -0.52
N MET A 98 4.11 8.73 -0.86
CA MET A 98 3.72 9.39 -2.12
C MET A 98 3.99 10.92 -2.11
N ALA A 99 5.23 11.30 -1.79
CA ALA A 99 5.69 12.69 -1.80
C ALA A 99 7.21 12.77 -2.02
N SER A 100 7.68 13.96 -2.39
CA SER A 100 9.10 14.29 -2.54
C SER A 100 9.86 14.22 -1.21
N PRO A 101 11.21 14.25 -1.20
CA PRO A 101 12.00 14.30 0.03
C PRO A 101 11.65 15.48 0.95
N GLU A 102 11.23 16.60 0.36
CA GLU A 102 10.82 17.83 1.06
C GLU A 102 9.36 17.77 1.55
N GLY A 103 8.60 16.78 1.07
CA GLY A 103 7.20 16.57 1.42
C GLY A 103 6.20 17.26 0.47
N GLU A 104 6.62 17.58 -0.74
CA GLU A 104 5.69 17.97 -1.81
C GLU A 104 4.92 16.74 -2.26
N SER A 105 3.59 16.80 -2.19
CA SER A 105 2.74 15.64 -2.42
C SER A 105 2.68 15.22 -3.89
N PHE A 106 2.75 13.92 -4.14
CA PHE A 106 2.49 13.30 -5.44
C PHE A 106 1.10 12.63 -5.51
N ILE A 107 0.24 12.89 -4.52
CA ILE A 107 -1.18 12.50 -4.56
C ILE A 107 -1.91 13.43 -5.53
N VAL A 108 -2.74 12.88 -6.42
CA VAL A 108 -3.43 13.67 -7.46
C VAL A 108 -4.32 14.76 -6.85
N SER A 109 -4.51 15.85 -7.58
CA SER A 109 -5.25 17.03 -7.11
C SER A 109 -6.74 16.77 -6.84
N ASP A 110 -7.29 15.66 -7.35
CA ASP A 110 -8.67 15.24 -7.10
C ASP A 110 -8.90 14.82 -5.64
N PHE A 111 -7.82 14.48 -4.92
CA PHE A 111 -7.83 14.13 -3.50
C PHE A 111 -7.00 15.11 -2.67
N PRO A 112 -7.43 16.39 -2.56
CA PRO A 112 -6.72 17.38 -1.78
C PRO A 112 -6.70 17.02 -0.27
N PRO A 113 -5.78 17.58 0.53
CA PRO A 113 -5.80 17.40 1.98
C PRO A 113 -7.17 17.78 2.59
N GLY A 114 -7.68 16.92 3.47
CA GLY A 114 -9.01 17.06 4.09
C GLY A 114 -10.14 16.34 3.34
N THR A 115 -9.84 15.66 2.23
CA THR A 115 -10.78 14.77 1.54
C THR A 115 -11.28 13.68 2.48
N GLN A 116 -12.59 13.44 2.52
CA GLN A 116 -13.21 12.46 3.39
C GLN A 116 -14.27 11.67 2.65
N GLU A 117 -14.23 10.36 2.81
CA GLU A 117 -15.27 9.41 2.40
C GLU A 117 -15.71 9.53 0.92
N VAL A 118 -14.76 9.84 0.02
CA VAL A 118 -15.02 9.90 -1.42
C VAL A 118 -14.96 8.51 -2.01
N TYR A 119 -16.03 8.05 -2.65
CA TYR A 119 -16.03 6.76 -3.31
C TYR A 119 -15.04 6.72 -4.47
N VAL A 120 -14.21 5.67 -4.50
CA VAL A 120 -13.27 5.37 -5.59
C VAL A 120 -13.41 3.92 -6.00
N GLU A 121 -13.27 3.65 -7.29
CA GLU A 121 -13.26 2.29 -7.84
C GLU A 121 -11.85 1.70 -7.76
N SER A 122 -11.75 0.36 -7.68
CA SER A 122 -10.48 -0.35 -7.88
C SER A 122 -9.82 0.09 -9.19
N GLY A 123 -8.52 0.37 -9.15
CA GLY A 123 -7.76 0.91 -10.29
C GLY A 123 -7.81 2.43 -10.45
N THR A 124 -8.59 3.16 -9.64
CA THR A 124 -8.57 4.64 -9.65
C THR A 124 -7.17 5.15 -9.32
N LEU A 125 -6.64 6.07 -10.14
CA LEU A 125 -5.35 6.73 -9.90
C LEU A 125 -5.40 7.56 -8.62
N LEU A 126 -4.48 7.30 -7.71
CA LEU A 126 -4.36 7.99 -6.42
C LEU A 126 -3.20 8.98 -6.40
N GLY A 127 -2.16 8.71 -7.17
CA GLY A 127 -0.94 9.53 -7.20
C GLY A 127 0.23 8.71 -7.73
N TYR A 128 1.43 9.04 -7.27
CA TYR A 128 2.67 8.41 -7.72
C TYR A 128 3.58 8.02 -6.55
N GLN A 129 4.45 7.03 -6.76
CA GLN A 129 5.48 6.65 -5.78
C GLN A 129 6.38 7.85 -5.47
N GLY A 130 6.83 7.92 -4.22
CA GLY A 130 7.77 8.93 -3.76
C GLY A 130 8.71 8.34 -2.72
N ASN A 131 9.34 9.21 -1.93
CA ASN A 131 10.35 8.82 -0.95
C ASN A 131 10.33 9.66 0.34
N TYR A 132 9.20 10.32 0.64
CA TYR A 132 9.04 11.07 1.88
C TYR A 132 8.99 10.14 3.09
N SER A 133 9.88 10.34 4.05
CA SER A 133 9.99 9.49 5.26
C SER A 133 9.08 9.91 6.42
N GLY A 134 8.31 11.00 6.27
CA GLY A 134 7.68 11.70 7.39
C GLY A 134 8.50 12.90 7.88
N THR A 135 9.81 12.94 7.60
CA THR A 135 10.72 14.04 7.97
C THR A 135 11.33 14.69 6.73
N PRO A 136 11.11 16.00 6.50
CA PRO A 136 11.69 16.71 5.37
C PRO A 136 13.22 16.60 5.32
N GLY A 137 13.76 16.35 4.13
CA GLY A 137 15.21 16.29 3.88
C GLY A 137 15.90 14.98 4.32
N ASN A 138 15.14 13.98 4.79
CA ASN A 138 15.65 12.67 5.18
C ASN A 138 14.88 11.54 4.46
N PRO A 139 14.99 11.41 3.13
CA PRO A 139 14.15 10.50 2.36
C PRO A 139 14.46 9.02 2.65
N VAL A 140 13.47 8.18 2.36
CA VAL A 140 13.63 6.71 2.21
C VAL A 140 13.97 6.37 0.74
N GLY A 141 14.03 5.07 0.38
CA GLY A 141 14.04 4.69 -1.04
C GLY A 141 12.73 5.07 -1.73
N VAL A 142 12.72 5.22 -3.06
CA VAL A 142 11.46 5.42 -3.80
C VAL A 142 10.68 4.11 -3.83
N HIS A 143 9.49 4.11 -3.22
CA HIS A 143 8.59 2.96 -3.18
C HIS A 143 7.17 3.38 -2.81
N LEU A 144 6.24 2.44 -2.95
CA LEU A 144 4.98 2.48 -2.23
C LEU A 144 5.10 1.55 -1.01
N HIS A 145 4.75 2.04 0.17
CA HIS A 145 4.37 1.19 1.28
C HIS A 145 2.83 1.06 1.29
N PHE A 146 2.36 -0.18 1.29
CA PHE A 146 0.93 -0.52 1.32
C PHE A 146 0.63 -1.41 2.53
N SER A 147 -0.41 -1.09 3.29
CA SER A 147 -0.88 -1.94 4.38
C SER A 147 -2.41 -2.06 4.43
N ILE A 148 -2.88 -3.17 5.00
CA ILE A 148 -4.29 -3.39 5.31
C ILE A 148 -4.46 -3.21 6.80
N VAL A 149 -5.13 -2.13 7.20
CA VAL A 149 -5.29 -1.69 8.58
C VAL A 149 -6.65 -2.12 9.12
N LYS A 150 -6.66 -2.57 10.37
CA LYS A 150 -7.87 -2.97 11.10
C LYS A 150 -8.69 -1.75 11.49
N ASP A 151 -10.01 -1.94 11.50
CA ASP A 151 -10.93 -1.02 12.14
C ASP A 151 -10.83 -1.09 13.68
N ASP A 152 -11.15 0.01 14.36
CA ASP A 152 -11.20 0.11 15.82
C ASP A 152 -12.50 -0.42 16.44
N GLY A 153 -13.47 -0.82 15.61
CA GLY A 153 -14.80 -1.26 16.01
C GLY A 153 -15.82 -0.12 16.11
N GLN A 154 -15.39 1.12 15.90
CA GLN A 154 -16.22 2.33 15.88
C GLN A 154 -16.17 3.02 14.51
N GLY A 155 -15.63 2.35 13.50
CA GLY A 155 -15.55 2.87 12.14
C GLY A 155 -14.36 3.78 11.90
N ARG A 156 -13.28 3.67 12.69
CA ARG A 156 -12.01 4.38 12.47
C ARG A 156 -10.88 3.38 12.26
N PHE A 157 -9.86 3.78 11.50
CA PHE A 157 -8.64 2.98 11.36
C PHE A 157 -7.80 3.03 12.63
N LYS A 158 -7.13 1.91 12.94
CA LYS A 158 -6.11 1.84 14.00
C LYS A 158 -4.75 2.38 13.51
N ASN A 159 -3.82 2.56 14.44
CA ASN A 159 -2.44 2.97 14.13
C ASN A 159 -1.72 1.90 13.30
N GLU A 160 -1.35 2.23 12.06
CA GLU A 160 -0.71 1.34 11.09
C GLU A 160 0.73 0.95 11.47
N LEU A 161 1.38 1.74 12.32
CA LEU A 161 2.76 1.48 12.78
C LEU A 161 2.84 0.26 13.72
N GLU A 162 1.71 -0.21 14.23
CA GLU A 162 1.63 -1.39 15.09
C GLU A 162 1.24 -2.61 14.26
N ILE A 163 2.11 -3.63 14.17
CA ILE A 163 1.80 -4.83 13.36
C ILE A 163 0.50 -5.52 13.78
N GLY A 164 0.18 -5.52 15.08
CA GLY A 164 -1.08 -6.06 15.60
C GLY A 164 -2.33 -5.34 15.07
N ASN A 165 -2.19 -4.15 14.49
CA ASN A 165 -3.27 -3.37 13.87
C ASN A 165 -3.35 -3.55 12.35
N THR A 166 -2.47 -4.34 11.74
CA THR A 166 -2.51 -4.64 10.31
C THR A 166 -2.87 -6.11 10.06
N LEU A 167 -3.21 -6.43 8.82
CA LEU A 167 -3.57 -7.78 8.37
C LEU A 167 -2.54 -8.28 7.36
N ASP A 168 -2.29 -9.59 7.41
CA ASP A 168 -1.55 -10.30 6.38
C ASP A 168 -2.21 -10.05 5.01
N PRO A 169 -1.47 -9.45 4.04
CA PRO A 169 -2.00 -9.12 2.73
C PRO A 169 -2.04 -10.33 1.77
N THR A 170 -1.46 -11.47 2.13
CA THR A 170 -1.43 -12.72 1.34
C THR A 170 -2.78 -13.10 0.74
N PRO A 171 -3.87 -13.27 1.53
CA PRO A 171 -5.17 -13.67 0.97
C PRO A 171 -5.82 -12.60 0.09
N TYR A 172 -5.41 -11.33 0.18
CA TYR A 172 -6.01 -10.24 -0.58
C TYR A 172 -5.40 -10.10 -1.97
N PHE A 173 -4.11 -10.40 -2.12
CA PHE A 173 -3.41 -10.34 -3.40
C PHE A 173 -3.17 -11.71 -4.04
N GLY A 174 -3.39 -12.81 -3.33
CA GLY A 174 -3.13 -14.15 -3.85
C GLY A 174 -1.63 -14.46 -4.02
N LEU A 175 -0.77 -13.75 -3.29
CA LEU A 175 0.69 -13.89 -3.32
C LEU A 175 1.21 -14.21 -1.90
N PRO A 176 2.32 -14.94 -1.76
CA PRO A 176 2.92 -15.24 -0.45
C PRO A 176 3.60 -13.98 0.16
N LEU A 177 2.81 -13.10 0.77
CA LEU A 177 3.25 -11.77 1.23
C LEU A 177 3.48 -11.69 2.75
N ASN A 178 3.51 -12.84 3.42
CA ASN A 178 3.82 -12.97 4.83
C ASN A 178 5.22 -13.59 4.99
N ALA A 179 6.14 -12.86 5.62
CA ALA A 179 7.52 -13.29 5.84
C ALA A 179 7.64 -14.60 6.64
N GLY A 180 6.70 -14.86 7.55
CA GLY A 180 6.66 -16.10 8.34
C GLY A 180 6.28 -17.34 7.53
N HIS A 181 5.67 -17.15 6.34
CA HIS A 181 5.19 -18.24 5.48
C HIS A 181 5.84 -18.26 4.09
N ASN A 182 6.47 -17.17 3.64
CA ASN A 182 7.16 -17.13 2.37
C ASN A 182 8.45 -17.99 2.44
N THR A 183 8.59 -18.94 1.53
CA THR A 183 9.69 -19.91 1.48
C THR A 183 10.95 -19.41 0.75
N GLY A 184 11.08 -18.10 0.56
CA GLY A 184 12.18 -17.46 -0.18
C GLY A 184 11.89 -17.25 -1.66
N GLU A 185 10.63 -17.37 -2.07
CA GLU A 185 10.17 -17.10 -3.43
C GLU A 185 9.86 -15.62 -3.60
N VAL A 186 10.32 -15.05 -4.71
CA VAL A 186 10.01 -13.67 -5.07
C VAL A 186 8.53 -13.60 -5.46
N PRO A 187 7.68 -12.84 -4.73
CA PRO A 187 6.27 -12.75 -5.07
C PRO A 187 6.09 -12.06 -6.42
N SER A 188 5.48 -12.76 -7.37
CA SER A 188 5.08 -12.25 -8.68
C SER A 188 3.79 -12.95 -9.10
N CYS A 189 2.92 -12.29 -9.88
CA CYS A 189 1.76 -12.98 -10.44
C CYS A 189 2.27 -14.02 -11.45
N GLU A 190 1.89 -15.29 -11.27
CA GLU A 190 2.08 -16.31 -12.30
C GLU A 190 0.91 -16.24 -13.31
N ASP A 191 1.20 -16.50 -14.59
CA ASP A 191 0.20 -16.59 -15.68
C ASP A 191 -0.78 -17.77 -15.49
#